data_AF-A0A963JF69-F1
#
_entry.id   AF-A0A963JF69-F1
#
_cell.length_a   1.000
_cell.length_b   1.000
_cell.length_c   1.000
_cell.angle_alpha   90.00
_cell.angle_beta   90.00
_cell.angle_gamma   90.00
#
_symmetry.space_group_name_H-M   'P 1'
#
loop_
_entity.id
_entity.type
_entity.pdbx_description
1 polymer ?
#
loop_
_entity_poly.entity_id
_entity_poly.type
_entity_poly.pdbx_seq_one_letter_code
_entity_poly.pdbx_strand_id
1 'polypeptide(L)'
;MQSTQVEPSGIEANPVALSAIMRASERHTIVASEDIVDARGFKLWAKGQPVSASLQHKLLERKLERPLEVCLTAQDGATLPHLQQCLGEFLAGQTALARGLAPWAGAVQEHMQGLSWHSVVQLLCTTAMATRSGYLAHAVAAAALMGAMAMSKKWPAAEVRMAMLAGLLHDIGEVYIQPEYLDSSDPLDLLGYKHLAVHPRMGQMLLASTTDYSPALCRAVGEHHERLDGSGYPARLLGKQMSELGKMLSVVEVTLGISRARSAPMKRTSFALRLIPGEFDLRYASFVCNMAQAAQEELPKPDGLPRTVSILHPMERIKERMDDVAALRSELLRQKSAAPSMAIVEVATARLDRLKTAWNSLGSWGASASDLSGEVHFELDMADRELNQRLRELQRECLLLAMRLPLKERGLLAPLWRELQVDEV
;
A
#
# COMPACT_ATOMS: atom_id res chain seq x y z
N MET A 1 -16.91 51.48 5.14
CA MET A 1 -16.24 50.38 5.86
C MET A 1 -16.99 49.10 5.54
N GLN A 2 -16.59 48.39 4.48
CA GLN A 2 -17.10 47.04 4.25
C GLN A 2 -16.38 46.13 5.25
N SER A 3 -17.11 45.59 6.22
CA SER A 3 -16.61 44.53 7.07
C SER A 3 -16.43 43.30 6.18
N THR A 4 -15.18 43.00 5.83
CA THR A 4 -14.79 41.66 5.41
C THR A 4 -15.08 40.72 6.58
N GLN A 5 -16.29 40.15 6.61
CA GLN A 5 -16.59 39.00 7.44
C GLN A 5 -15.66 37.89 6.97
N VAL A 6 -14.63 37.64 7.78
CA VAL A 6 -13.78 36.45 7.62
C VAL A 6 -14.70 35.26 7.81
N GLU A 7 -14.96 34.49 6.74
CA GLU A 7 -15.70 33.24 6.88
C GLU A 7 -14.99 32.37 7.92
N PRO A 8 -15.70 31.81 8.91
CA PRO A 8 -15.08 30.95 9.90
C PRO A 8 -14.40 29.76 9.19
N SER A 9 -13.17 29.45 9.61
CA SER A 9 -12.37 28.35 9.06
C SER A 9 -12.97 27.00 9.49
N GLY A 10 -14.00 26.55 8.79
CA GLY A 10 -14.62 25.25 9.00
C GLY A 10 -13.98 24.14 8.17
N ILE A 11 -14.31 22.90 8.52
CA ILE A 11 -13.84 21.67 7.88
C ILE A 11 -14.89 21.18 6.88
N GLU A 12 -14.50 21.00 5.62
CA GLU A 12 -15.38 20.38 4.61
C GLU A 12 -15.37 18.86 4.77
N ALA A 13 -16.56 18.24 4.71
CA ALA A 13 -16.66 16.79 4.66
C ALA A 13 -16.15 16.29 3.30
N ASN A 14 -15.23 15.32 3.30
CA ASN A 14 -14.75 14.76 2.06
C ASN A 14 -15.89 14.03 1.32
N PRO A 15 -16.20 14.38 0.06
CA PRO A 15 -17.36 13.83 -0.65
C PRO A 15 -17.24 12.33 -0.93
N VAL A 16 -16.02 11.82 -1.16
CA VAL A 16 -15.77 10.39 -1.40
C VAL A 16 -16.02 9.60 -0.12
N ALA A 17 -15.42 10.02 0.99
CA ALA A 17 -15.62 9.38 2.29
C ALA A 17 -17.08 9.45 2.75
N LEU A 18 -17.74 10.60 2.57
CA LEU A 18 -19.16 10.76 2.88
C LEU A 18 -20.03 9.80 2.06
N SER A 19 -19.77 9.67 0.75
CA SER A 19 -20.48 8.71 -0.10
C SER A 19 -20.25 7.26 0.37
N ALA A 20 -19.02 6.91 0.76
CA ALA A 20 -18.71 5.59 1.30
C ALA A 20 -19.45 5.32 2.62
N ILE A 21 -19.48 6.29 3.54
CA ILE A 21 -20.22 6.21 4.81
C ILE A 21 -21.73 6.06 4.56
N MET A 22 -22.29 6.81 3.60
CA MET A 22 -23.69 6.68 3.18
C MET A 22 -23.99 5.25 2.72
N ARG A 23 -23.17 4.68 1.84
CA ARG A 23 -23.31 3.28 1.38
C ARG A 23 -23.16 2.26 2.51
N ALA A 24 -22.27 2.52 3.47
CA ALA A 24 -22.11 1.67 4.64
C ALA A 24 -23.34 1.72 5.55
N SER A 25 -23.99 2.88 5.68
CA SER A 25 -25.19 3.05 6.49
C SER A 25 -26.43 2.29 5.99
N GLU A 26 -26.40 1.80 4.74
CA GLU A 26 -27.46 0.92 4.19
C GLU A 26 -27.45 -0.47 4.84
N ARG A 27 -26.31 -0.91 5.38
CA ARG A 27 -26.12 -2.24 5.99
C ARG A 27 -25.71 -2.21 7.45
N HIS A 28 -25.25 -1.06 7.94
CA HIS A 28 -24.75 -0.87 9.29
C HIS A 28 -25.39 0.34 9.95
N THR A 29 -25.54 0.28 11.27
CA THR A 29 -26.10 1.35 12.06
C THR A 29 -25.04 2.41 12.33
N ILE A 30 -25.02 3.46 11.49
CA ILE A 30 -24.15 4.62 11.64
C ILE A 30 -24.97 5.82 12.09
N VAL A 31 -24.62 6.36 13.26
CA VAL A 31 -25.36 7.47 13.89
C VAL A 31 -24.41 8.58 14.31
N ALA A 32 -24.95 9.77 14.54
CA ALA A 32 -24.21 10.85 15.15
C ALA A 32 -23.90 10.53 16.63
N SER A 33 -22.62 10.54 17.00
CA SER A 33 -22.15 10.31 18.38
C SER A 33 -22.40 11.54 19.27
N GLU A 34 -22.51 12.71 18.65
CA GLU A 34 -22.77 14.02 19.24
C GLU A 34 -23.64 14.87 18.31
N ASP A 35 -24.01 16.07 18.73
CA ASP A 35 -24.68 17.01 17.83
C ASP A 35 -23.66 17.47 16.76
N ILE A 36 -23.99 17.31 15.48
CA ILE A 36 -23.16 17.78 14.39
C ILE A 36 -23.48 19.25 14.16
N VAL A 37 -22.47 20.11 14.30
CA VAL A 37 -22.61 21.56 14.18
C VAL A 37 -21.73 22.11 13.05
N ASP A 38 -22.20 23.19 12.41
CA ASP A 38 -21.40 23.94 11.44
C ASP A 38 -20.34 24.81 12.15
N ALA A 39 -19.41 25.37 11.39
CA ALA A 39 -18.32 26.20 11.90
C ALA A 39 -18.77 27.51 12.59
N ARG A 40 -20.08 27.81 12.59
CA ARG A 40 -20.70 28.92 13.32
C ARG A 40 -21.45 28.45 14.58
N GLY A 41 -21.40 27.15 14.89
CA GLY A 41 -22.09 26.54 16.03
C GLY A 41 -23.56 26.23 15.76
N PHE A 42 -24.06 26.34 14.53
CA PHE A 42 -25.44 25.94 14.23
C PHE A 42 -25.55 24.42 14.09
N LYS A 43 -26.48 23.83 14.84
CA LYS A 43 -26.78 22.40 14.76
C LYS A 43 -27.31 22.01 13.38
N LEU A 44 -26.59 21.15 12.70
CA LEU A 44 -26.97 20.53 11.42
C LEU A 44 -27.71 19.21 11.64
N TRP A 45 -27.27 18.41 12.61
CA TRP A 45 -27.76 17.06 12.89
C TRP A 45 -27.77 16.78 14.38
N ALA A 46 -28.80 16.11 14.89
CA ALA A 46 -28.89 15.81 16.32
C ALA A 46 -28.18 14.51 16.68
N LYS A 47 -27.61 14.45 17.88
CA LYS A 47 -27.03 13.22 18.46
C LYS A 47 -28.01 12.05 18.37
N GLY A 48 -27.50 10.88 18.00
CA GLY A 48 -28.25 9.64 17.86
C GLY A 48 -29.04 9.51 16.56
N GLN A 49 -29.14 10.58 15.75
CA GLN A 49 -29.77 10.47 14.44
C GLN A 49 -28.91 9.65 13.48
N PRO A 50 -29.50 8.75 12.68
CA PRO A 50 -28.78 8.00 11.67
C PRO A 50 -28.26 8.91 10.57
N VAL A 51 -27.17 8.49 9.92
CA VAL A 51 -26.69 9.09 8.68
C VAL A 51 -27.77 8.94 7.61
N SER A 52 -28.00 9.99 6.81
CA SER A 52 -29.08 10.01 5.81
C SER A 52 -28.77 10.98 4.66
N ALA A 53 -29.53 10.88 3.56
CA ALA A 53 -29.43 11.81 2.43
C ALA A 53 -29.65 13.28 2.85
N SER A 54 -30.51 13.51 3.85
CA SER A 54 -30.74 14.84 4.42
C SER A 54 -29.51 15.38 5.13
N LEU A 55 -28.74 14.54 5.83
CA LEU A 55 -27.45 14.94 6.40
C LEU A 55 -26.46 15.26 5.29
N GLN A 56 -26.33 14.37 4.29
CA GLN A 56 -25.43 14.58 3.15
C GLN A 56 -25.68 15.92 2.47
N HIS A 57 -26.94 16.26 2.19
CA HIS A 57 -27.30 17.54 1.56
C HIS A 57 -26.87 18.75 2.41
N LYS A 58 -27.08 18.70 3.73
CA LYS A 58 -26.62 19.79 4.63
C LYS A 58 -25.09 19.96 4.63
N LEU A 59 -24.34 18.87 4.49
CA LEU A 59 -22.88 18.88 4.48
C LEU A 59 -22.29 19.45 3.17
N LEU A 60 -23.06 19.49 2.07
CA LEU A 60 -22.63 20.13 0.82
C LEU A 60 -22.56 21.66 0.93
N GLU A 61 -23.37 22.24 1.81
CA GLU A 61 -23.53 23.70 1.93
C GLU A 61 -22.85 24.29 3.16
N ARG A 62 -22.37 23.45 4.08
CA ARG A 62 -21.91 23.87 5.41
C ARG A 62 -20.61 23.20 5.79
N LYS A 63 -19.63 24.02 6.15
CA LYS A 63 -18.39 23.57 6.79
C LYS A 63 -18.64 23.23 8.25
N LEU A 64 -18.06 22.14 8.73
CA LEU A 64 -18.20 21.63 10.08
C LEU A 64 -17.22 22.30 11.06
N GLU A 65 -17.57 22.32 12.34
CA GLU A 65 -16.63 22.69 13.40
C GLU A 65 -15.55 21.62 13.63
N ARG A 66 -15.92 20.34 13.49
CA ARG A 66 -15.06 19.18 13.71
C ARG A 66 -15.12 18.22 12.51
N PRO A 67 -14.08 17.40 12.26
CA PRO A 67 -14.13 16.39 11.21
C PRO A 67 -15.34 15.48 11.37
N LEU A 68 -16.02 15.16 10.26
CA LEU A 68 -17.26 14.37 10.26
C LEU A 68 -17.06 13.02 10.93
N GLU A 69 -15.91 12.40 10.72
CA GLU A 69 -15.54 11.08 11.21
C GLU A 69 -15.58 11.01 12.74
N VAL A 70 -15.27 12.12 13.41
CA VAL A 70 -15.28 12.22 14.88
C VAL A 70 -16.70 12.38 15.42
N CYS A 71 -17.59 12.99 14.64
CA CYS A 71 -18.97 13.25 15.01
C CYS A 71 -19.91 12.05 14.73
N LEU A 72 -19.40 10.99 14.12
CA LEU A 72 -20.15 9.78 13.76
C LEU A 72 -19.60 8.56 14.50
N THR A 73 -20.44 7.54 14.66
CA THR A 73 -20.03 6.23 15.15
C THR A 73 -20.82 5.13 14.46
N ALA A 74 -20.14 4.04 14.10
CA ALA A 74 -20.81 2.79 13.74
C ALA A 74 -21.08 2.00 15.02
N GLN A 75 -22.33 1.57 15.24
CA GLN A 75 -22.71 0.76 16.41
C GLN A 75 -22.40 -0.72 16.22
N ASP A 76 -22.29 -1.15 14.96
CA ASP A 76 -21.96 -2.50 14.50
C ASP A 76 -20.90 -2.46 13.37
N GLY A 77 -20.68 -3.60 12.71
CA GLY A 77 -19.70 -3.74 11.63
C GLY A 77 -18.33 -4.21 12.11
N ALA A 78 -17.27 -3.45 11.83
CA ALA A 78 -15.88 -3.77 12.19
C ALA A 78 -15.59 -3.52 13.69
N THR A 79 -16.35 -4.19 14.55
CA THR A 79 -16.15 -4.17 16.01
C THR A 79 -14.97 -5.04 16.42
N LEU A 80 -14.39 -4.81 17.60
CA LEU A 80 -13.28 -5.64 18.10
C LEU A 80 -13.64 -7.14 18.18
N PRO A 81 -14.84 -7.55 18.67
CA PRO A 81 -15.26 -8.95 18.61
C PRO A 81 -15.32 -9.51 17.19
N HIS A 82 -15.79 -8.73 16.21
CA HIS A 82 -15.81 -9.16 14.81
C HIS A 82 -14.40 -9.34 14.25
N LEU A 83 -13.46 -8.44 14.56
CA LEU A 83 -12.05 -8.60 14.19
C LEU A 83 -11.43 -9.87 14.77
N GLN A 84 -11.73 -10.18 16.04
CA GLN A 84 -11.28 -11.41 16.69
C GLN A 84 -11.83 -12.66 15.99
N GLN A 85 -13.12 -12.62 15.62
CA GLN A 85 -13.74 -13.70 14.84
C GLN A 85 -13.02 -13.88 13.49
N CYS A 86 -12.87 -12.82 12.72
CA CYS A 86 -12.18 -12.87 11.42
C CYS A 86 -10.73 -13.37 11.56
N LEU A 87 -10.03 -12.98 12.62
CA LEU A 87 -8.69 -13.47 12.92
C LEU A 87 -8.70 -14.98 13.21
N GLY A 88 -9.66 -15.45 14.01
CA GLY A 88 -9.83 -16.87 14.28
C GLY A 88 -10.09 -17.68 13.01
N GLU A 89 -10.99 -17.20 12.15
CA GLU A 89 -11.30 -17.81 10.85
C GLU A 89 -10.08 -17.84 9.92
N PHE A 90 -9.34 -16.73 9.85
CA PHE A 90 -8.12 -16.64 9.06
C PHE A 90 -7.04 -17.63 9.53
N LEU A 91 -6.77 -17.69 10.84
CA LEU A 91 -5.76 -18.58 11.42
C LEU A 91 -6.18 -20.06 11.37
N ALA A 92 -7.47 -20.36 11.41
CA ALA A 92 -8.01 -21.71 11.24
C ALA A 92 -8.01 -22.17 9.77
N GLY A 93 -7.85 -21.24 8.83
CA GLY A 93 -7.79 -21.52 7.39
C GLY A 93 -6.57 -22.35 6.99
N GLN A 94 -6.63 -22.93 5.78
CA GLN A 94 -5.56 -23.74 5.22
C GLN A 94 -4.67 -22.98 4.23
N THR A 95 -4.66 -21.65 4.27
CA THR A 95 -3.78 -20.86 3.41
C THR A 95 -2.32 -21.06 3.82
N ALA A 96 -1.39 -20.90 2.87
CA ALA A 96 0.04 -21.02 3.19
C ALA A 96 0.49 -19.98 4.23
N LEU A 97 -0.09 -18.78 4.17
CA LEU A 97 0.16 -17.71 5.15
C LEU A 97 -0.33 -18.11 6.56
N ALA A 98 -1.54 -18.65 6.68
CA ALA A 98 -2.07 -19.12 7.97
C ALA A 98 -1.22 -20.25 8.55
N ARG A 99 -0.80 -21.23 7.73
CA ARG A 99 0.13 -22.29 8.16
C ARG A 99 1.47 -21.74 8.65
N GLY A 100 2.03 -20.76 7.94
CA GLY A 100 3.27 -20.10 8.36
C GLY A 100 3.13 -19.34 9.70
N LEU A 101 1.92 -18.85 9.99
CA LEU A 101 1.59 -18.14 11.24
C LEU A 101 1.16 -19.06 12.39
N ALA A 102 0.94 -20.36 12.15
CA ALA A 102 0.48 -21.30 13.15
C ALA A 102 1.27 -21.28 14.48
N PRO A 103 2.63 -21.13 14.50
CA PRO A 103 3.39 -21.02 15.75
C PRO A 103 3.02 -19.81 16.62
N TRP A 104 2.41 -18.78 16.02
CA TRP A 104 2.08 -17.51 16.66
C TRP A 104 0.57 -17.35 16.91
N ALA A 105 -0.27 -18.27 16.41
CA ALA A 105 -1.72 -18.10 16.34
C ALA A 105 -2.35 -17.73 17.69
N GLY A 106 -2.05 -18.49 18.76
CA GLY A 106 -2.60 -18.24 20.09
C GLY A 106 -2.21 -16.88 20.66
N ALA A 107 -0.93 -16.51 20.53
CA ALA A 107 -0.43 -15.23 21.03
C ALA A 107 -0.99 -14.04 20.24
N VAL A 108 -1.12 -14.16 18.91
CA VAL A 108 -1.76 -13.15 18.07
C VAL A 108 -3.23 -12.97 18.49
N GLN A 109 -3.96 -14.06 18.75
CA GLN A 109 -5.34 -13.97 19.25
C GLN A 109 -5.43 -13.27 20.61
N GLU A 110 -4.54 -13.58 21.54
CA GLU A 110 -4.46 -12.90 22.85
C GLU A 110 -4.19 -11.41 22.70
N HIS A 111 -3.22 -11.02 21.86
CA HIS A 111 -2.90 -9.62 21.64
C HIS A 111 -4.05 -8.85 20.94
N MET A 112 -4.80 -9.49 20.05
CA MET A 112 -5.99 -8.91 19.42
C MET A 112 -7.05 -8.53 20.46
N GLN A 113 -7.20 -9.32 21.53
CA GLN A 113 -8.15 -9.00 22.60
C GLN A 113 -7.79 -7.73 23.39
N GLY A 114 -6.51 -7.41 23.47
CA GLY A 114 -6.01 -6.24 24.20
C GLY A 114 -5.87 -4.96 23.37
N LEU A 115 -6.34 -4.94 22.11
CA LEU A 115 -6.22 -3.74 21.27
C LEU A 115 -7.12 -2.61 21.78
N SER A 116 -6.58 -1.38 21.79
CA SER A 116 -7.39 -0.18 21.94
C SER A 116 -8.05 0.13 20.60
N TRP A 117 -9.36 -0.11 20.47
CA TRP A 117 -10.11 0.08 19.23
C TRP A 117 -10.92 1.39 19.29
N HIS A 118 -10.41 2.42 18.62
CA HIS A 118 -11.02 3.75 18.62
C HIS A 118 -12.32 3.79 17.79
N SER A 119 -13.31 4.58 18.21
CA SER A 119 -14.64 4.67 17.54
C SER A 119 -14.56 5.16 16.10
N VAL A 120 -13.71 6.15 15.82
CA VAL A 120 -13.44 6.63 14.44
C VAL A 120 -12.89 5.51 13.57
N VAL A 121 -11.99 4.69 14.12
CA VAL A 121 -11.41 3.56 13.40
C VAL A 121 -12.45 2.47 13.16
N GLN A 122 -13.32 2.18 14.13
CA GLN A 122 -14.47 1.30 13.92
C GLN A 122 -15.36 1.81 12.78
N LEU A 123 -15.73 3.09 12.79
CA LEU A 123 -16.53 3.71 11.73
C LEU A 123 -15.89 3.53 10.34
N LEU A 124 -14.61 3.86 10.22
CA LEU A 124 -13.89 3.83 8.94
C LEU A 124 -13.65 2.40 8.46
N CYS A 125 -13.31 1.47 9.34
CA CYS A 125 -13.19 0.06 8.99
C CYS A 125 -14.54 -0.56 8.62
N THR A 126 -15.63 -0.20 9.30
CA THR A 126 -17.00 -0.60 8.92
C THR A 126 -17.33 -0.05 7.53
N THR A 127 -16.95 1.20 7.26
CA THR A 127 -17.15 1.84 5.96
C THR A 127 -16.39 1.10 4.86
N ALA A 128 -15.09 0.88 5.04
CA ALA A 128 -14.25 0.17 4.09
C ALA A 128 -14.73 -1.27 3.85
N MET A 129 -15.11 -2.00 4.90
CA MET A 129 -15.66 -3.36 4.81
C MET A 129 -16.97 -3.40 4.01
N ALA A 130 -17.84 -2.39 4.16
CA ALA A 130 -19.06 -2.32 3.38
C ALA A 130 -18.76 -2.02 1.91
N THR A 131 -17.83 -1.12 1.61
CA THR A 131 -17.59 -0.69 0.22
C THR A 131 -16.61 -1.57 -0.55
N ARG A 132 -15.79 -2.38 0.12
CA ARG A 132 -14.69 -3.14 -0.50
C ARG A 132 -14.65 -4.59 -0.01
N SER A 133 -14.80 -5.52 -0.95
CA SER A 133 -14.73 -6.94 -0.66
C SER A 133 -13.34 -7.34 -0.17
N GLY A 134 -13.27 -8.16 0.89
CA GLY A 134 -12.00 -8.67 1.42
C GLY A 134 -11.15 -7.68 2.21
N TYR A 135 -11.58 -6.42 2.38
CA TYR A 135 -10.85 -5.41 3.16
C TYR A 135 -10.49 -5.90 4.57
N LEU A 136 -11.49 -6.41 5.31
CA LEU A 136 -11.26 -6.86 6.68
C LEU A 136 -10.33 -8.07 6.77
N ALA A 137 -10.44 -9.00 5.81
CA ALA A 137 -9.57 -10.16 5.73
C ALA A 137 -8.11 -9.76 5.49
N HIS A 138 -7.87 -8.78 4.61
CA HIS A 138 -6.55 -8.21 4.34
C HIS A 138 -5.98 -7.51 5.59
N ALA A 139 -6.77 -6.62 6.21
CA ALA A 139 -6.37 -5.91 7.43
C ALA A 139 -6.02 -6.87 8.59
N VAL A 140 -6.83 -7.90 8.79
CA VAL A 140 -6.62 -8.90 9.85
C VAL A 140 -5.38 -9.76 9.58
N ALA A 141 -5.14 -10.15 8.32
CA ALA A 141 -3.92 -10.87 7.94
C ALA A 141 -2.67 -9.99 8.17
N ALA A 142 -2.74 -8.69 7.86
CA ALA A 142 -1.69 -7.73 8.15
C ALA A 142 -1.41 -7.62 9.65
N ALA A 143 -2.47 -7.52 10.46
CA ALA A 143 -2.37 -7.50 11.91
C ALA A 143 -1.64 -8.75 12.43
N ALA A 144 -2.04 -9.93 11.97
CA ALA A 144 -1.47 -11.19 12.39
C ALA A 144 0.02 -11.29 12.06
N LEU A 145 0.41 -10.88 10.84
CA LEU A 145 1.80 -10.92 10.40
C LEU A 145 2.67 -9.91 11.15
N MET A 146 2.18 -8.68 11.36
CA MET A 146 2.85 -7.66 12.17
C MET A 146 3.07 -8.13 13.61
N GLY A 147 2.03 -8.72 14.24
CA GLY A 147 2.11 -9.27 15.59
C GLY A 147 3.15 -10.39 15.69
N ALA A 148 3.11 -11.34 14.76
CA ALA A 148 4.07 -12.45 14.71
C ALA A 148 5.52 -11.96 14.51
N MET A 149 5.75 -11.01 13.60
CA MET A 149 7.07 -10.41 13.39
C MET A 149 7.57 -9.68 14.63
N ALA A 150 6.74 -8.84 15.26
CA ALA A 150 7.10 -8.11 16.48
C ALA A 150 7.43 -9.07 17.65
N MET A 151 6.65 -10.13 17.84
CA MET A 151 6.91 -11.14 18.86
C MET A 151 8.18 -11.94 18.58
N SER A 152 8.48 -12.26 17.31
CA SER A 152 9.75 -12.90 16.95
C SER A 152 10.98 -12.04 17.30
N LYS A 153 10.78 -10.72 17.36
CA LYS A 153 11.76 -9.73 17.81
C LYS A 153 11.74 -9.49 19.32
N LYS A 154 10.89 -10.19 20.07
CA LYS A 154 10.69 -10.05 21.53
C LYS A 154 10.31 -8.64 21.94
N TRP A 155 9.50 -7.96 21.11
CA TRP A 155 8.98 -6.64 21.47
C TRP A 155 8.05 -6.73 22.68
N PRO A 156 7.97 -5.68 23.52
CA PRO A 156 7.00 -5.60 24.60
C PRO A 156 5.55 -5.74 24.09
N ALA A 157 4.67 -6.29 24.92
CA ALA A 157 3.27 -6.55 24.54
C ALA A 157 2.52 -5.31 24.01
N ALA A 158 2.80 -4.12 24.55
CA ALA A 158 2.23 -2.87 24.06
C ALA A 158 2.71 -2.51 22.64
N GLU A 159 3.99 -2.76 22.33
CA GLU A 159 4.55 -2.53 21.00
C GLU A 159 4.07 -3.57 19.98
N VAL A 160 3.89 -4.83 20.40
CA VAL A 160 3.25 -5.86 19.57
C VAL A 160 1.84 -5.42 19.17
N ARG A 161 1.04 -4.96 20.13
CA ARG A 161 -0.32 -4.46 19.86
C ARG A 161 -0.31 -3.22 18.95
N MET A 162 0.67 -2.32 19.11
CA MET A 162 0.86 -1.18 18.21
C MET A 162 1.20 -1.62 16.79
N ALA A 163 2.05 -2.63 16.63
CA ALA A 163 2.40 -3.21 15.33
C ALA A 163 1.17 -3.85 14.67
N MET A 164 0.39 -4.63 15.43
CA MET A 164 -0.85 -5.23 14.94
C MET A 164 -1.86 -4.17 14.49
N LEU A 165 -2.01 -3.10 15.28
CA LEU A 165 -2.91 -1.99 14.94
C LEU A 165 -2.41 -1.21 13.71
N ALA A 166 -1.09 -1.02 13.53
CA ALA A 166 -0.55 -0.47 12.29
C ALA A 166 -0.89 -1.36 11.08
N GLY A 167 -0.81 -2.69 11.24
CA GLY A 167 -1.27 -3.65 10.23
C GLY A 167 -2.76 -3.54 9.91
N LEU A 168 -3.63 -3.44 10.92
CA LEU A 168 -5.09 -3.29 10.70
C LEU A 168 -5.45 -2.01 9.92
N LEU A 169 -4.64 -0.96 10.05
CA LEU A 169 -4.99 0.39 9.63
C LEU A 169 -4.16 0.95 8.48
N HIS A 170 -3.23 0.16 7.91
CA HIS A 170 -2.34 0.66 6.86
C HIS A 170 -3.10 1.22 5.65
N ASP A 171 -4.20 0.56 5.28
CA ASP A 171 -5.04 0.89 4.14
C ASP A 171 -6.27 1.77 4.49
N ILE A 172 -6.38 2.28 5.72
CA ILE A 172 -7.57 3.04 6.16
C ILE A 172 -7.81 4.30 5.32
N GLY A 173 -6.75 4.86 4.73
CA GLY A 173 -6.83 6.00 3.83
C GLY A 173 -7.57 5.73 2.53
N GLU A 174 -7.77 4.47 2.15
CA GLU A 174 -8.48 4.10 0.93
C GLU A 174 -9.98 4.43 0.96
N VAL A 175 -10.56 4.70 2.15
CA VAL A 175 -11.93 5.23 2.29
C VAL A 175 -12.11 6.58 1.56
N TYR A 176 -11.02 7.30 1.31
CA TYR A 176 -10.99 8.59 0.62
C TYR A 176 -10.65 8.46 -0.87
N ILE A 177 -10.44 7.25 -1.37
CA ILE A 177 -10.09 6.98 -2.76
C ILE A 177 -11.36 6.57 -3.52
N GLN A 178 -11.51 7.10 -4.74
CA GLN A 178 -12.68 6.79 -5.56
C GLN A 178 -12.73 5.28 -5.86
N PRO A 179 -13.90 4.63 -5.76
CA PRO A 179 -14.02 3.19 -5.96
C PRO A 179 -13.49 2.70 -7.32
N GLU A 180 -13.66 3.50 -8.37
CA GLU A 180 -13.14 3.21 -9.71
C GLU A 180 -11.61 3.02 -9.77
N TYR A 181 -10.85 3.61 -8.83
CA TYR A 181 -9.40 3.43 -8.76
C TYR A 181 -8.96 2.27 -7.84
N LEU A 182 -9.87 1.71 -7.05
CA LEU A 182 -9.57 0.62 -6.11
C LEU A 182 -9.85 -0.75 -6.73
N ASP A 183 -10.90 -0.87 -7.53
CA ASP A 183 -11.40 -2.15 -8.09
C ASP A 183 -11.13 -2.29 -9.60
N SER A 184 -10.17 -1.53 -10.15
CA SER A 184 -9.86 -1.56 -11.58
C SER A 184 -9.26 -2.90 -12.01
N SER A 185 -9.89 -3.59 -12.95
CA SER A 185 -9.32 -4.74 -13.66
C SER A 185 -8.20 -4.34 -14.63
N ASP A 186 -8.23 -3.08 -15.08
CA ASP A 186 -7.27 -2.52 -16.00
C ASP A 186 -6.13 -1.81 -15.25
N PRO A 187 -4.94 -1.72 -15.86
CA PRO A 187 -3.87 -0.90 -15.30
C PRO A 187 -4.36 0.53 -15.04
N LEU A 188 -4.20 1.01 -13.81
CA LEU A 188 -4.51 2.40 -13.50
C LEU A 188 -3.74 3.34 -14.42
N ASP A 189 -4.47 4.32 -14.95
CA ASP A 189 -3.91 5.49 -15.60
C ASP A 189 -3.09 6.31 -14.59
N LEU A 190 -2.40 7.34 -15.08
CA LEU A 190 -1.56 8.17 -14.22
C LEU A 190 -2.37 8.87 -13.11
N LEU A 191 -3.56 9.36 -13.44
CA LEU A 191 -4.41 10.09 -12.51
C LEU A 191 -4.88 9.16 -11.39
N GLY A 192 -5.44 8.00 -11.74
CA GLY A 192 -5.85 6.96 -10.81
C GLY A 192 -4.70 6.47 -9.93
N TYR A 193 -3.50 6.27 -10.49
CA TYR A 193 -2.33 5.90 -9.69
C TYR A 193 -1.92 7.00 -8.72
N LYS A 194 -1.94 8.28 -9.12
CA LYS A 194 -1.63 9.41 -8.22
C LYS A 194 -2.63 9.51 -7.08
N HIS A 195 -3.92 9.29 -7.38
CA HIS A 195 -4.95 9.23 -6.35
C HIS A 195 -4.72 8.06 -5.40
N LEU A 196 -4.45 6.86 -5.91
CA LEU A 196 -4.17 5.70 -5.06
C LEU A 196 -2.92 5.91 -4.20
N ALA A 197 -1.82 6.42 -4.77
CA ALA A 197 -0.54 6.56 -4.08
C ALA A 197 -0.56 7.56 -2.89
N VAL A 198 -1.63 8.34 -2.73
CA VAL A 198 -1.79 9.27 -1.59
C VAL A 198 -2.40 8.61 -0.36
N HIS A 199 -3.04 7.43 -0.49
CA HIS A 199 -3.76 6.80 0.60
C HIS A 199 -2.92 6.54 1.87
N PRO A 200 -1.60 6.22 1.81
CA PRO A 200 -0.81 6.04 3.03
C PRO A 200 -0.72 7.35 3.81
N ARG A 201 -0.52 8.46 3.09
CA ARG A 201 -0.44 9.80 3.68
C ARG A 201 -1.80 10.23 4.24
N MET A 202 -2.88 9.94 3.53
CA MET A 202 -4.24 10.20 4.01
C MET A 202 -4.52 9.44 5.31
N GLY A 203 -4.22 8.14 5.36
CA GLY A 203 -4.35 7.31 6.56
C GLY A 203 -3.53 7.85 7.74
N GLN A 204 -2.26 8.20 7.50
CA GLN A 204 -1.40 8.82 8.51
C GLN A 204 -2.02 10.10 9.10
N MET A 205 -2.46 11.03 8.23
CA MET A 205 -3.01 12.32 8.66
C MET A 205 -4.34 12.16 9.38
N LEU A 206 -5.20 11.27 8.89
CA LEU A 206 -6.50 10.97 9.47
C LEU A 206 -6.34 10.44 10.89
N LEU A 207 -5.54 9.39 11.07
CA LEU A 207 -5.31 8.79 12.39
C LEU A 207 -4.69 9.80 13.36
N ALA A 208 -3.71 10.58 12.91
CA ALA A 208 -3.05 11.59 13.75
C ALA A 208 -3.96 12.75 14.17
N SER A 209 -5.00 13.06 13.40
CA SER A 209 -5.90 14.21 13.68
C SER A 209 -7.22 13.82 14.34
N THR A 210 -7.62 12.54 14.28
CA THR A 210 -8.95 12.08 14.72
C THR A 210 -8.92 11.02 15.82
N THR A 211 -7.73 10.57 16.22
CA THR A 211 -7.55 9.53 17.25
C THR A 211 -6.45 9.92 18.26
N ASP A 212 -6.33 9.14 19.33
CA ASP A 212 -5.28 9.24 20.34
C ASP A 212 -4.12 8.25 20.13
N TYR A 213 -4.04 7.62 18.95
CA TYR A 213 -2.97 6.68 18.64
C TYR A 213 -1.59 7.34 18.57
N SER A 214 -0.57 6.52 18.82
CA SER A 214 0.81 7.01 18.89
C SER A 214 1.27 7.58 17.54
N PRO A 215 2.10 8.66 17.53
CA PRO A 215 2.70 9.16 16.30
C PRO A 215 3.52 8.11 15.54
N ALA A 216 4.09 7.14 16.25
CA ALA A 216 4.84 6.03 15.66
C ALA A 216 3.94 5.12 14.80
N LEU A 217 2.73 4.82 15.28
CA LEU A 217 1.74 4.05 14.52
C LEU A 217 1.27 4.82 13.29
N CYS A 218 0.84 6.07 13.46
CA CYS A 218 0.36 6.90 12.34
C CYS A 218 1.46 7.06 11.28
N ARG A 219 2.71 7.20 11.70
CA ARG A 219 3.87 7.24 10.82
C ARG A 219 4.08 5.93 10.07
N ALA A 220 3.97 4.78 10.73
CA ALA A 220 4.10 3.48 10.06
C ALA A 220 3.05 3.30 8.96
N VAL A 221 1.80 3.71 9.23
CA VAL A 221 0.72 3.75 8.22
C VAL A 221 1.11 4.63 7.03
N GLY A 222 1.78 5.76 7.24
CA GLY A 222 2.28 6.59 6.13
C GLY A 222 3.48 6.01 5.36
N GLU A 223 4.16 5.00 5.91
CA GLU A 223 5.41 4.46 5.38
C GLU A 223 5.27 3.06 4.76
N HIS A 224 4.09 2.44 4.74
CA HIS A 224 3.95 1.03 4.35
C HIS A 224 4.27 0.74 2.87
N HIS A 225 4.18 1.74 1.99
CA HIS A 225 4.64 1.64 0.60
C HIS A 225 6.06 2.18 0.37
N GLU A 226 6.77 2.62 1.42
CA GLU A 226 8.17 3.02 1.32
C GLU A 226 9.09 1.80 1.15
N ARG A 227 10.27 2.03 0.58
CA ARG A 227 11.30 1.01 0.32
C ARG A 227 12.64 1.54 0.76
N LEU A 228 13.54 0.69 1.27
CA LEU A 228 14.80 1.14 1.85
C LEU A 228 15.74 1.85 0.86
N ASP A 229 15.57 1.61 -0.43
CA ASP A 229 16.34 2.23 -1.50
C ASP A 229 15.70 3.50 -2.07
N GLY A 230 14.58 3.95 -1.50
CA GLY A 230 13.84 5.14 -1.90
C GLY A 230 12.97 4.96 -3.14
N SER A 231 12.77 3.73 -3.63
CA SER A 231 11.86 3.45 -4.77
C SER A 231 10.38 3.48 -4.37
N GLY A 232 10.10 3.43 -3.07
CA GLY A 232 8.75 3.48 -2.53
C GLY A 232 8.11 4.87 -2.52
N TYR A 233 6.88 4.94 -2.02
CA TYR A 233 6.06 6.16 -1.99
C TYR A 233 5.29 6.25 -0.66
N PRO A 234 4.74 7.43 -0.28
CA PRO A 234 4.68 8.70 -1.02
C PRO A 234 5.86 9.66 -0.78
N ALA A 235 6.62 9.49 0.29
CA ALA A 235 7.71 10.38 0.71
C ALA A 235 9.09 9.97 0.17
N ARG A 236 9.25 8.76 -0.38
CA ARG A 236 10.49 8.25 -1.00
C ARG A 236 11.65 8.21 -0.01
N LEU A 237 11.38 7.65 1.15
CA LEU A 237 12.32 7.57 2.25
C LEU A 237 13.44 6.58 1.92
N LEU A 238 14.67 6.93 2.27
CA LEU A 238 15.76 5.96 2.34
C LEU A 238 15.67 5.19 3.66
N GLY A 239 16.27 4.00 3.71
CA GLY A 239 16.12 3.08 4.85
C GLY A 239 16.54 3.63 6.21
N LYS A 240 17.43 4.63 6.28
CA LYS A 240 17.78 5.33 7.53
C LYS A 240 16.69 6.31 7.99
N GLN A 241 15.86 6.78 7.07
CA GLN A 241 14.76 7.68 7.33
C GLN A 241 13.50 6.92 7.72
N MET A 242 13.26 5.69 7.25
CA MET A 242 12.08 4.90 7.63
C MET A 242 12.08 4.48 9.10
N SER A 243 10.90 4.49 9.73
CA SER A 243 10.71 3.95 11.08
C SER A 243 10.83 2.44 11.11
N GLU A 244 11.14 1.87 12.27
CA GLU A 244 11.24 0.40 12.41
C GLU A 244 9.90 -0.30 12.11
N LEU A 245 8.78 0.28 12.56
CA LEU A 245 7.43 -0.20 12.23
C LEU A 245 7.13 -0.08 10.73
N GLY A 246 7.51 1.02 10.08
CA GLY A 246 7.34 1.20 8.64
C GLY A 246 8.12 0.18 7.81
N LYS A 247 9.35 -0.14 8.22
CA LYS A 247 10.14 -1.22 7.59
C LYS A 247 9.46 -2.57 7.70
N MET A 248 8.97 -2.92 8.89
CA MET A 248 8.21 -4.16 9.11
C MET A 248 6.95 -4.19 8.24
N LEU A 249 6.16 -3.12 8.28
CA LEU A 249 4.88 -3.03 7.58
C LEU A 249 5.05 -3.05 6.05
N SER A 250 6.14 -2.50 5.51
CA SER A 250 6.45 -2.58 4.08
C SER A 250 6.69 -4.01 3.57
N VAL A 251 7.25 -4.87 4.43
CA VAL A 251 7.42 -6.30 4.13
C VAL A 251 6.08 -7.04 4.24
N VAL A 252 5.26 -6.67 5.23
CA VAL A 252 3.90 -7.22 5.38
C VAL A 252 3.05 -6.90 4.15
N GLU A 253 3.09 -5.67 3.66
CA GLU A 253 2.32 -5.22 2.49
C GLU A 253 2.60 -6.08 1.26
N VAL A 254 3.88 -6.25 0.91
CA VAL A 254 4.28 -7.11 -0.22
C VAL A 254 3.90 -8.57 0.02
N THR A 255 4.02 -9.04 1.27
CA THR A 255 3.62 -10.41 1.62
C THR A 255 2.15 -10.65 1.35
N LEU A 256 1.28 -9.72 1.71
CA LEU A 256 -0.16 -9.86 1.50
C LEU A 256 -0.54 -9.71 0.03
N GLY A 257 0.08 -8.78 -0.70
CA GLY A 257 -0.13 -8.61 -2.14
C GLY A 257 0.15 -9.90 -2.92
N ILE A 258 1.27 -10.58 -2.61
CA ILE A 258 1.66 -11.84 -3.26
C ILE A 258 0.91 -13.05 -2.69
N SER A 259 0.43 -13.00 -1.44
CA SER A 259 -0.30 -14.12 -0.80
C SER A 259 -1.57 -14.55 -1.55
N ARG A 260 -2.10 -13.66 -2.40
CA ARG A 260 -3.27 -13.91 -3.26
C ARG A 260 -2.92 -14.72 -4.51
N ALA A 261 -1.64 -14.99 -4.78
CA ALA A 261 -1.20 -15.80 -5.91
C ALA A 261 -1.74 -17.24 -5.80
N ARG A 262 -2.19 -17.79 -6.93
CA ARG A 262 -2.82 -19.13 -6.99
C ARG A 262 -1.86 -20.29 -6.68
N SER A 263 -0.55 -20.09 -6.80
CA SER A 263 0.43 -21.17 -6.67
C SER A 263 1.71 -20.68 -5.99
N ALA A 264 2.10 -21.42 -4.95
CA ALA A 264 3.27 -21.18 -4.11
C ALA A 264 3.43 -19.72 -3.62
N PRO A 265 2.36 -19.04 -3.12
CA PRO A 265 2.44 -17.64 -2.69
C PRO A 265 3.57 -17.32 -1.72
N MET A 266 3.86 -18.15 -0.72
CA MET A 266 4.90 -17.84 0.27
C MET A 266 6.31 -18.00 -0.32
N LYS A 267 6.53 -19.00 -1.18
CA LYS A 267 7.78 -19.10 -1.95
C LYS A 267 7.95 -17.90 -2.87
N ARG A 268 6.87 -17.45 -3.52
CA ARG A 268 6.88 -16.24 -4.34
C ARG A 268 7.26 -15.01 -3.54
N THR A 269 6.65 -14.82 -2.38
CA THR A 269 6.97 -13.70 -1.49
C THR A 269 8.42 -13.74 -1.03
N SER A 270 8.91 -14.91 -0.58
CA SER A 270 10.29 -15.07 -0.13
C SER A 270 11.31 -14.68 -1.19
N PHE A 271 11.05 -15.01 -2.45
CA PHE A 271 11.89 -14.64 -3.58
C PHE A 271 11.78 -13.14 -3.89
N ALA A 272 10.56 -12.61 -4.01
CA ALA A 272 10.30 -11.19 -4.30
C ALA A 272 11.01 -10.24 -3.32
N LEU A 273 10.92 -10.52 -2.01
CA LEU A 273 11.54 -9.71 -0.96
C LEU A 273 13.08 -9.71 -0.98
N ARG A 274 13.71 -10.63 -1.70
CA ARG A 274 15.16 -10.79 -1.79
C ARG A 274 15.73 -10.49 -3.18
N LEU A 275 14.86 -10.32 -4.19
CA LEU A 275 15.29 -10.17 -5.57
C LEU A 275 16.11 -8.88 -5.75
N ILE A 276 15.59 -7.75 -5.26
CA ILE A 276 16.28 -6.45 -5.39
C ILE A 276 17.11 -6.17 -4.13
N PRO A 277 18.44 -6.07 -4.25
CA PRO A 277 19.31 -5.83 -3.10
C PRO A 277 18.99 -4.51 -2.40
N GLY A 278 18.71 -4.59 -1.09
CA GLY A 278 18.48 -3.43 -0.25
C GLY A 278 17.14 -2.71 -0.50
N GLU A 279 16.16 -3.37 -1.13
CA GLU A 279 14.79 -2.87 -1.26
C GLU A 279 14.02 -3.02 0.07
N PHE A 280 14.20 -4.16 0.76
CA PHE A 280 13.53 -4.48 2.03
C PHE A 280 14.53 -4.78 3.16
N ASP A 281 14.07 -4.63 4.40
CA ASP A 281 14.87 -4.97 5.58
C ASP A 281 14.98 -6.48 5.74
N LEU A 282 16.20 -6.99 5.65
CA LEU A 282 16.48 -8.42 5.67
C LEU A 282 16.02 -9.10 6.96
N ARG A 283 15.93 -8.39 8.09
CA ARG A 283 15.45 -8.98 9.35
C ARG A 283 14.00 -9.44 9.24
N TYR A 284 13.18 -8.65 8.55
CA TYR A 284 11.77 -8.96 8.32
C TYR A 284 11.57 -9.87 7.10
N ALA A 285 12.36 -9.69 6.03
CA ALA A 285 12.34 -10.61 4.89
C ALA A 285 12.75 -12.03 5.29
N SER A 286 13.73 -12.20 6.18
CA SER A 286 14.12 -13.52 6.71
C SER A 286 13.01 -14.19 7.52
N PHE A 287 12.17 -13.42 8.22
CA PHE A 287 11.00 -13.99 8.90
C PHE A 287 10.02 -14.61 7.90
N VAL A 288 9.72 -13.90 6.81
CA VAL A 288 8.88 -14.42 5.72
C VAL A 288 9.51 -15.62 5.03
N CYS A 289 10.84 -15.61 4.83
CA CYS A 289 11.57 -16.75 4.28
C CYS A 289 11.40 -18.00 5.15
N ASN A 290 11.54 -17.86 6.47
CA ASN A 290 11.35 -18.97 7.40
C ASN A 290 9.89 -19.48 7.38
N MET A 291 8.91 -18.59 7.26
CA MET A 291 7.52 -18.97 7.07
C MET A 291 7.29 -19.72 5.76
N ALA A 292 7.91 -19.28 4.66
CA ALA A 292 7.79 -19.93 3.37
C ALA A 292 8.37 -21.36 3.39
N GLN A 293 9.49 -21.57 4.10
CA GLN A 293 10.05 -22.89 4.34
C GLN A 293 9.11 -23.77 5.17
N ALA A 294 8.52 -23.22 6.24
CA ALA A 294 7.58 -23.93 7.09
C ALA A 294 6.24 -24.27 6.39
N ALA A 295 5.80 -23.44 5.44
CA ALA A 295 4.55 -23.65 4.71
C ALA A 295 4.58 -24.85 3.74
N GLN A 296 5.78 -25.36 3.42
CA GLN A 296 6.06 -26.54 2.58
C GLN A 296 5.24 -26.57 1.28
N GLU A 297 5.17 -25.44 0.59
CA GLU A 297 4.38 -25.35 -0.65
C GLU A 297 5.02 -26.17 -1.78
N GLU A 298 4.19 -26.94 -2.47
CA GLU A 298 4.59 -27.56 -3.74
C GLU A 298 4.78 -26.48 -4.81
N LEU A 299 5.85 -26.63 -5.59
CA LEU A 299 6.04 -25.78 -6.76
C LEU A 299 5.05 -26.20 -7.86
N PRO A 300 4.50 -25.24 -8.62
CA PRO A 300 3.68 -25.58 -9.77
C PRO A 300 4.48 -26.49 -10.72
N LYS A 301 3.85 -27.60 -11.14
CA LYS A 301 4.40 -28.40 -12.24
C LYS A 301 4.47 -27.50 -13.48
N PRO A 302 5.51 -27.62 -14.32
CA PRO A 302 5.62 -26.87 -15.56
C PRO A 302 4.64 -27.41 -16.62
N ASP A 303 3.34 -27.35 -16.35
CA ASP A 303 2.29 -27.69 -17.31
C ASP A 303 1.88 -26.41 -18.06
N GLY A 304 2.32 -26.28 -19.30
CA GLY A 304 1.92 -25.18 -20.20
C GLY A 304 2.71 -23.87 -20.07
N LEU A 305 3.78 -23.82 -19.27
CA LEU A 305 4.75 -22.72 -19.36
C LEU A 305 5.43 -22.78 -20.74
N PRO A 306 5.70 -21.63 -21.41
CA PRO A 306 6.52 -21.63 -22.60
C PRO A 306 7.81 -22.40 -22.26
N ARG A 307 8.08 -23.47 -23.01
CA ARG A 307 9.31 -24.29 -22.86
C ARG A 307 10.59 -23.47 -23.03
N THR A 308 10.46 -22.20 -23.37
CA THR A 308 11.46 -21.17 -23.37
C THR A 308 10.96 -20.02 -22.49
N VAL A 309 11.19 -20.06 -21.18
CA VAL A 309 11.45 -18.81 -20.46
C VAL A 309 12.68 -18.26 -21.16
N SER A 310 12.51 -17.28 -22.04
CA SER A 310 13.66 -16.73 -22.72
C SER A 310 14.42 -15.91 -21.69
N ILE A 311 15.46 -16.56 -21.15
CA ILE A 311 16.39 -15.98 -20.19
C ILE A 311 16.97 -14.66 -20.76
N LEU A 312 16.97 -14.45 -22.08
CA LEU A 312 17.52 -13.24 -22.66
C LEU A 312 16.56 -12.03 -22.61
N HIS A 313 15.24 -12.22 -22.68
CA HIS A 313 14.29 -11.12 -22.84
C HIS A 313 14.26 -10.12 -21.66
N PRO A 314 14.35 -10.54 -20.39
CA PRO A 314 14.35 -9.59 -19.27
C PRO A 314 15.59 -8.70 -19.27
N MET A 315 16.76 -9.28 -19.55
CA MET A 315 18.02 -8.54 -19.62
C MET A 315 18.07 -7.63 -20.84
N GLU A 316 17.59 -8.09 -22.00
CA GLU A 316 17.47 -7.26 -23.21
C GLU A 316 16.61 -6.03 -22.92
N ARG A 317 15.45 -6.20 -22.28
CA ARG A 317 14.59 -5.08 -21.89
C ARG A 317 15.23 -4.12 -20.90
N ILE A 318 15.92 -4.62 -19.86
CA ILE A 318 16.66 -3.75 -18.93
C ILE A 318 17.75 -2.97 -19.69
N LYS A 319 18.50 -3.66 -20.56
CA LYS A 319 19.57 -3.05 -21.35
C LYS A 319 19.05 -1.99 -22.31
N GLU A 320 17.98 -2.26 -23.04
CA GLU A 320 17.32 -1.28 -23.92
C GLU A 320 16.93 -0.02 -23.14
N ARG A 321 16.37 -0.18 -21.93
CA ARG A 321 16.01 0.96 -21.08
C ARG A 321 17.24 1.70 -20.56
N MET A 322 18.33 1.01 -20.25
CA MET A 322 19.60 1.65 -19.89
C MET A 322 20.18 2.47 -21.05
N ASP A 323 20.14 1.93 -22.26
CA ASP A 323 20.61 2.60 -23.47
C ASP A 323 19.77 3.86 -23.77
N ASP A 324 18.44 3.77 -23.63
CA ASP A 324 17.51 4.91 -23.71
C ASP A 324 17.87 6.01 -22.69
N VAL A 325 18.09 5.63 -21.43
CA VAL A 325 18.41 6.57 -20.34
C VAL A 325 19.78 7.22 -20.57
N ALA A 326 20.77 6.47 -21.06
CA ALA A 326 22.09 6.99 -21.38
C ALA A 326 22.06 7.97 -22.57
N ALA A 327 21.28 7.67 -23.61
CA ALA A 327 21.05 8.57 -24.73
C ALA A 327 20.37 9.86 -24.26
N LEU A 328 19.31 9.75 -23.44
CA LEU A 328 18.61 10.89 -22.86
C LEU A 328 19.52 11.75 -21.99
N ARG A 329 20.35 11.13 -21.14
CA ARG A 329 21.35 11.84 -20.31
C ARG A 329 22.29 12.68 -21.18
N SER A 330 22.82 12.09 -22.24
CA SER A 330 23.73 12.75 -23.18
C SER A 330 23.05 13.94 -23.87
N GLU A 331 21.78 13.79 -24.24
CA GLU A 331 20.98 14.84 -24.86
C GLU A 331 20.69 16.01 -23.90
N LEU A 332 20.31 15.72 -22.65
CA LEU A 332 20.08 16.75 -21.63
C LEU A 332 21.37 17.52 -21.30
N LEU A 333 22.53 16.85 -21.27
CA LEU A 333 23.83 17.51 -21.09
C LEU A 333 24.13 18.45 -22.28
N ARG A 334 23.87 18.01 -23.51
CA ARG A 334 24.04 18.82 -24.73
C ARG A 334 23.13 20.04 -24.73
N GLN A 335 21.88 19.89 -24.29
CA GLN A 335 20.90 20.98 -24.20
C GLN A 335 21.09 21.90 -22.98
N LYS A 336 22.01 21.58 -22.06
CA LYS A 336 22.17 22.26 -20.76
C LYS A 336 20.84 22.33 -19.99
N SER A 337 20.09 21.23 -19.99
CA SER A 337 18.78 21.13 -19.34
C SER A 337 18.87 21.36 -17.84
N ALA A 338 17.73 21.69 -17.22
CA ALA A 338 17.65 22.04 -15.82
C ALA A 338 18.04 20.87 -14.89
N ALA A 339 18.60 21.20 -13.72
CA ALA A 339 18.99 20.22 -12.71
C ALA A 339 17.86 19.24 -12.31
N PRO A 340 16.58 19.64 -12.23
CA PRO A 340 15.48 18.72 -11.94
C PRO A 340 15.29 17.62 -12.99
N SER A 341 15.44 17.92 -14.29
CA SER A 341 15.31 16.89 -15.33
C SER A 341 16.45 15.88 -15.24
N MET A 342 17.67 16.36 -14.97
CA MET A 342 18.83 15.49 -14.78
C MET A 342 18.66 14.58 -13.54
N ALA A 343 18.09 15.09 -12.45
CA ALA A 343 17.83 14.29 -11.25
C ALA A 343 16.89 13.09 -11.54
N ILE A 344 15.89 13.26 -12.41
CA ILE A 344 14.99 12.16 -12.81
C ILE A 344 15.76 11.09 -13.60
N VAL A 345 16.65 11.51 -14.50
CA VAL A 345 17.50 10.58 -15.27
C VAL A 345 18.48 9.82 -14.36
N GLU A 346 19.06 10.48 -13.36
CA GLU A 346 19.94 9.82 -12.38
C GLU A 346 19.16 8.83 -11.50
N VAL A 347 17.91 9.13 -11.13
CA VAL A 347 17.01 8.16 -10.47
C VAL A 347 16.78 6.94 -11.35
N ALA A 348 16.39 7.15 -12.62
CA ALA A 348 16.17 6.05 -13.56
C ALA A 348 17.42 5.18 -13.77
N THR A 349 18.59 5.82 -13.91
CA THR A 349 19.88 5.15 -14.04
C THR A 349 20.15 4.26 -12.83
N ALA A 350 20.07 4.82 -11.62
CA ALA A 350 20.34 4.09 -10.38
C ALA A 350 19.38 2.90 -10.16
N ARG A 351 18.12 3.03 -10.58
CA ARG A 351 17.11 1.97 -10.49
C ARG A 351 17.40 0.85 -11.47
N LEU A 352 17.67 1.18 -12.74
CA LEU A 352 18.02 0.19 -13.76
C LEU A 352 19.31 -0.56 -13.42
N ASP A 353 20.32 0.11 -12.88
CA ASP A 353 21.54 -0.54 -12.41
C ASP A 353 21.25 -1.58 -11.32
N ARG A 354 20.35 -1.27 -10.37
CA ARG A 354 19.92 -2.25 -9.35
C ARG A 354 19.18 -3.42 -9.96
N LEU A 355 18.28 -3.20 -10.91
CA LEU A 355 17.57 -4.28 -11.61
C LEU A 355 18.54 -5.19 -12.37
N LYS A 356 19.56 -4.61 -13.02
CA LYS A 356 20.63 -5.34 -13.68
C LYS A 356 21.46 -6.15 -12.68
N THR A 357 21.83 -5.57 -11.54
CA THR A 357 22.56 -6.29 -10.47
C THR A 357 21.73 -7.43 -9.90
N ALA A 358 20.45 -7.19 -9.61
CA ALA A 358 19.50 -8.19 -9.13
C ALA A 358 19.40 -9.36 -10.10
N TRP A 359 19.21 -9.06 -11.39
CA TRP A 359 19.23 -10.07 -12.44
C TRP A 359 20.54 -10.82 -12.39
N ASN A 360 21.69 -10.20 -12.65
CA ASN A 360 22.99 -10.87 -12.75
C ASN A 360 23.32 -11.80 -11.58
N SER A 361 22.85 -11.46 -10.36
CA SER A 361 23.04 -12.25 -9.14
C SER A 361 22.35 -13.61 -9.15
N LEU A 362 21.37 -13.86 -10.03
CA LEU A 362 20.70 -15.16 -10.17
C LEU A 362 21.61 -16.23 -10.84
N GLY A 363 22.73 -15.83 -11.46
CA GLY A 363 23.83 -16.71 -11.86
C GLY A 363 23.54 -17.79 -12.93
N SER A 364 22.30 -17.92 -13.43
CA SER A 364 21.87 -19.03 -14.28
C SER A 364 21.83 -18.70 -15.78
N TRP A 365 22.81 -17.92 -16.26
CA TRP A 365 22.85 -17.39 -17.63
C TRP A 365 23.43 -18.42 -18.61
N GLY A 366 22.59 -19.00 -19.47
CA GLY A 366 23.04 -19.82 -20.61
C GLY A 366 22.74 -21.32 -20.54
N ALA A 367 22.03 -21.79 -19.50
CA ALA A 367 21.46 -23.14 -19.52
C ALA A 367 20.31 -23.20 -20.53
N SER A 368 20.24 -24.27 -21.33
CA SER A 368 19.05 -24.55 -22.12
C SER A 368 17.87 -24.79 -21.17
N ALA A 369 16.67 -24.35 -21.54
CA ALA A 369 15.47 -24.59 -20.75
C ALA A 369 15.19 -26.08 -20.50
N SER A 370 15.77 -26.98 -21.32
CA SER A 370 15.77 -28.43 -21.11
C SER A 370 16.62 -28.92 -19.94
N ASP A 371 17.60 -28.14 -19.50
CA ASP A 371 18.63 -28.55 -18.54
C ASP A 371 18.39 -27.97 -17.14
N LEU A 372 17.37 -27.13 -16.99
CA LEU A 372 17.01 -26.48 -15.75
C LEU A 372 16.09 -27.36 -14.89
N SER A 373 16.33 -27.38 -13.58
CA SER A 373 15.38 -27.96 -12.64
C SER A 373 14.09 -27.14 -12.59
N GLY A 374 12.99 -27.76 -12.13
CA GLY A 374 11.71 -27.07 -11.97
C GLY A 374 11.78 -25.89 -10.99
N GLU A 375 12.69 -25.93 -10.02
CA GLU A 375 12.91 -24.84 -9.07
C GLU A 375 13.60 -23.63 -9.72
N VAL A 376 14.66 -23.86 -10.51
CA VAL A 376 15.32 -22.77 -11.24
C VAL A 376 14.39 -22.15 -12.28
N HIS A 377 13.57 -22.97 -12.95
CA HIS A 377 12.58 -22.46 -13.90
C HIS A 377 11.53 -21.56 -13.23
N PHE A 378 11.05 -21.96 -12.05
CA PHE A 378 10.13 -21.16 -11.24
C PHE A 378 10.76 -19.84 -10.81
N GLU A 379 12.00 -19.85 -10.31
CA GLU A 379 12.71 -18.62 -9.91
C GLU A 379 12.96 -17.66 -11.07
N LEU A 380 13.22 -18.17 -12.28
CA LEU A 380 13.39 -17.32 -13.47
C LEU A 380 12.07 -16.70 -13.96
N ASP A 381 10.96 -17.45 -13.99
CA ASP A 381 9.61 -16.90 -14.28
C ASP A 381 9.25 -15.81 -13.27
N MET A 382 9.56 -16.06 -12.01
CA MET A 382 9.39 -15.11 -10.93
C MET A 382 10.23 -13.84 -11.10
N ALA A 383 11.52 -14.00 -11.40
CA ALA A 383 12.42 -12.88 -11.64
C ALA A 383 11.92 -12.00 -12.79
N ASP A 384 11.52 -12.60 -13.92
CA ASP A 384 10.99 -11.86 -15.06
C ASP A 384 9.75 -11.04 -14.64
N ARG A 385 8.74 -11.68 -14.03
CA ARG A 385 7.52 -10.98 -13.59
C ARG A 385 7.83 -9.82 -12.65
N GLU A 386 8.74 -10.03 -11.71
CA GLU A 386 9.05 -9.04 -10.68
C GLU A 386 9.87 -7.87 -11.23
N LEU A 387 10.88 -8.15 -12.06
CA LEU A 387 11.64 -7.11 -12.76
C LEU A 387 10.73 -6.30 -13.69
N ASN A 388 9.75 -6.94 -14.33
CA ASN A 388 8.77 -6.27 -15.19
C ASN A 388 7.88 -5.34 -14.38
N GLN A 389 7.49 -5.76 -13.19
CA GLN A 389 6.74 -4.93 -12.27
C GLN A 389 7.57 -3.69 -11.85
N ARG A 390 8.84 -3.87 -11.47
CA ARG A 390 9.73 -2.75 -11.06
C ARG A 390 10.04 -1.80 -12.21
N LEU A 391 10.14 -2.30 -13.44
CA LEU A 391 10.27 -1.45 -14.63
C LEU A 391 9.02 -0.57 -14.83
N ARG A 392 7.81 -1.12 -14.68
CA ARG A 392 6.56 -0.32 -14.75
C ARG A 392 6.47 0.69 -13.61
N GLU A 393 6.86 0.31 -12.40
CA GLU A 393 6.92 1.21 -11.24
C GLU A 393 7.90 2.36 -11.48
N LEU A 394 9.08 2.07 -12.04
CA LEU A 394 10.05 3.09 -12.43
C LEU A 394 9.49 4.08 -13.46
N GLN A 395 8.80 3.59 -14.48
CA GLN A 395 8.18 4.47 -15.49
C GLN A 395 7.16 5.41 -14.84
N ARG A 396 6.30 4.87 -13.96
CA ARG A 396 5.32 5.67 -13.19
C ARG A 396 6.03 6.68 -12.28
N GLU A 397 7.12 6.27 -11.63
CA GLU A 397 7.93 7.13 -10.77
C GLU A 397 8.49 8.33 -11.55
N CYS A 398 9.09 8.06 -12.71
CA CYS A 398 9.69 9.08 -13.58
C CYS A 398 8.64 10.07 -14.08
N LEU A 399 7.49 9.55 -14.52
CA LEU A 399 6.36 10.37 -14.97
C LEU A 399 5.84 11.28 -13.84
N LEU A 400 5.62 10.74 -12.64
CA LEU A 400 5.19 11.52 -11.48
C LEU A 400 6.19 12.61 -11.07
N LEU A 401 7.49 12.32 -11.13
CA LEU A 401 8.52 13.35 -10.88
C LEU A 401 8.47 14.45 -11.93
N ALA A 402 8.33 14.07 -13.21
CA ALA A 402 8.33 14.99 -14.33
C ALA A 402 7.09 15.91 -14.32
N MET A 403 5.97 15.52 -13.72
CA MET A 403 4.77 16.37 -13.59
C MET A 403 5.03 17.72 -12.92
N ARG A 404 6.08 17.82 -12.08
CA ARG A 404 6.46 19.08 -11.41
C ARG A 404 7.23 20.02 -12.34
N LEU A 405 7.58 19.59 -13.55
CA LEU A 405 8.40 20.33 -14.50
C LEU A 405 7.55 21.04 -15.57
N PRO A 406 8.11 22.08 -16.23
CA PRO A 406 7.49 22.68 -17.41
C PRO A 406 7.22 21.65 -18.52
N LEU A 407 6.18 21.88 -19.32
CA LEU A 407 5.75 20.94 -20.39
C LEU A 407 6.89 20.60 -21.37
N LYS A 408 7.72 21.58 -21.72
CA LYS A 408 8.89 21.37 -22.59
C LYS A 408 9.88 20.37 -22.00
N GLU A 409 10.16 20.44 -20.70
CA GLU A 409 11.05 19.49 -20.02
C GLU A 409 10.42 18.11 -19.88
N ARG A 410 9.10 18.05 -19.63
CA ARG A 410 8.35 16.79 -19.65
C ARG A 410 8.45 16.07 -20.98
N GLY A 411 8.30 16.80 -22.09
CA GLY A 411 8.41 16.24 -23.44
C GLY A 411 9.78 15.63 -23.71
N LEU A 412 10.86 16.23 -23.19
CA LEU A 412 12.22 15.67 -23.31
C LEU A 412 12.37 14.36 -22.53
N LEU A 413 11.71 14.23 -21.39
CA LEU A 413 11.78 13.06 -20.51
C LEU A 413 10.80 11.94 -20.89
N ALA A 414 9.88 12.19 -21.84
CA ALA A 414 8.90 11.22 -22.34
C ALA A 414 9.47 9.82 -22.65
N PRO A 415 10.71 9.68 -23.17
CA PRO A 415 11.34 8.39 -23.36
C PRO A 415 11.34 7.45 -22.15
N LEU A 416 11.33 7.99 -20.92
CA LEU A 416 11.37 7.23 -19.67
C LEU A 416 10.06 6.50 -19.33
N TRP A 417 8.95 6.80 -20.01
CA TRP A 417 7.64 6.20 -19.75
C TRP A 417 6.84 5.90 -21.03
N ARG A 418 7.51 5.72 -22.17
CA ARG A 418 6.88 5.45 -23.47
C ARG A 418 5.95 4.23 -23.50
N GLU A 419 6.15 3.27 -22.61
CA GLU A 419 5.30 2.06 -22.52
C GLU A 419 4.05 2.27 -21.65
N LEU A 420 3.95 3.37 -20.90
CA LEU A 420 2.71 3.74 -20.23
C LEU A 420 1.76 4.32 -21.29
N GLN A 421 0.54 3.79 -21.35
CA GLN A 421 -0.55 4.48 -22.03
C GLN A 421 -0.89 5.72 -21.22
N VAL A 422 -0.25 6.84 -21.56
CA VAL A 422 -0.57 8.15 -21.00
C VAL A 422 -1.42 8.85 -22.05
N ASP A 423 -2.67 9.17 -21.73
CA ASP A 423 -3.47 10.04 -22.60
C ASP A 423 -2.65 11.31 -22.89
N GLU A 424 -2.49 11.63 -24.18
CA GLU A 424 -1.73 12.80 -24.61
C GLU A 424 -2.30 14.05 -23.92
N VAL A 425 -1.45 14.73 -23.14
CA VAL A 425 -1.77 16.01 -22.47
C VAL A 425 -1.71 17.16 -23.46
#